data_AF-A0A4Q5R8Y4-F1
#
_entry.id   AF-A0A4Q5R8Y4-F1
#
_cell.length_a   1.000
_cell.length_b   1.000
_cell.length_c   1.000
_cell.angle_alpha   90.00
_cell.angle_beta   90.00
_cell.angle_gamma   90.00
#
_symmetry.space_group_name_H-M   'P 1'
#
loop_
_entity.id
_entity.type
_entity.pdbx_description
1 polymer ?
#
loop_
_entity_poly.entity_id
_entity_poly.type
_entity_poly.pdbx_seq_one_letter_code
_entity_poly.pdbx_strand_id
1 'polypeptide(L)'
;MTDLFDPKDDRASACTDAARSLLPLFSGDTKLSRRDLNDAMVAAYGGTDADGCWTQRDSFEVLEHALALHLVSSAPALQSPADIQFALDLLDRLPTQTVRSEDQIDWQQFSTPVDIAAVVVLLAAAQPTDVVLEPSAGNGLLVAQLPRVAALHLNEIDPARRARLAASFPGAEVSGHDGAAIGSTMTNLP
;
A
#
# COMPACT_ATOMS: atom_id res chain seq x y z
N MET A 1 14.53 -6.51 -26.93
CA MET A 1 13.27 -6.96 -27.53
C MET A 1 12.37 -7.28 -26.35
N THR A 2 11.78 -6.24 -25.80
CA THR A 2 10.95 -6.33 -24.59
C THR A 2 9.58 -6.79 -25.05
N ASP A 3 9.13 -7.94 -24.57
CA ASP A 3 7.80 -8.43 -24.88
C ASP A 3 6.80 -7.40 -24.35
N LEU A 4 5.99 -6.83 -25.25
CA LEU A 4 5.13 -5.68 -24.98
C LEU A 4 3.90 -6.04 -24.14
N PHE A 5 3.77 -7.32 -23.76
CA PHE A 5 2.67 -7.90 -23.00
C PHE A 5 3.21 -8.97 -22.04
N ASP A 6 3.97 -8.57 -21.02
CA ASP A 6 4.24 -9.46 -19.88
C ASP A 6 2.95 -9.55 -19.05
N PRO A 7 2.35 -10.74 -18.85
CA PRO A 7 1.17 -10.90 -18.01
C PRO A 7 1.34 -10.32 -16.59
N LYS A 8 2.57 -10.17 -16.10
CA LYS A 8 2.86 -9.50 -14.82
C LYS A 8 2.64 -8.00 -14.88
N ASP A 9 3.02 -7.34 -15.97
CA ASP A 9 2.79 -5.91 -16.18
C ASP A 9 1.29 -5.63 -16.33
N ASP A 10 0.56 -6.50 -17.03
CA ASP A 10 -0.90 -6.43 -17.14
C ASP A 10 -1.57 -6.56 -15.76
N ARG A 11 -1.10 -7.49 -14.90
CA ARG A 11 -1.62 -7.65 -13.54
C ARG A 11 -1.28 -6.46 -12.63
N ALA A 12 -0.09 -5.90 -12.74
CA ALA A 12 0.28 -4.71 -11.97
C ALA A 12 -0.59 -3.51 -12.37
N SER A 13 -0.82 -3.31 -13.67
CA SER A 13 -1.74 -2.28 -14.18
C SER A 13 -3.16 -2.51 -13.67
N ALA A 14 -3.71 -3.72 -13.82
CA ALA A 14 -5.04 -4.05 -13.33
C ALA A 14 -5.19 -3.81 -11.82
N CYS A 15 -4.16 -4.13 -11.03
CA CYS A 15 -4.13 -3.85 -9.61
C CYS A 15 -4.21 -2.34 -9.30
N THR A 16 -3.42 -1.52 -9.99
CA THR A 16 -3.42 -0.07 -9.82
C THR A 16 -4.72 0.55 -10.32
N ASP A 17 -5.30 0.06 -11.41
CA ASP A 17 -6.58 0.53 -11.95
C ASP A 17 -7.74 0.21 -11.01
N ALA A 18 -7.80 -1.01 -10.48
CA ALA A 18 -8.76 -1.38 -9.43
C ALA A 18 -8.61 -0.48 -8.21
N ALA A 19 -7.37 -0.28 -7.73
CA ALA A 19 -7.11 0.57 -6.56
C ALA A 19 -7.54 2.04 -6.79
N ARG A 20 -7.27 2.61 -7.97
CA ARG A 20 -7.69 3.96 -8.34
C ARG A 20 -9.21 4.11 -8.40
N SER A 21 -9.93 3.08 -8.87
CA SER A 21 -11.40 3.08 -8.93
C SER A 21 -12.07 3.15 -7.55
N LEU A 22 -11.39 2.69 -6.50
CA LEU A 22 -11.87 2.74 -5.11
C LEU A 22 -11.67 4.09 -4.43
N LEU A 23 -10.76 4.94 -4.94
CA LEU A 23 -10.41 6.23 -4.31
C LEU A 23 -11.61 7.13 -3.99
N PRO A 24 -12.62 7.29 -4.88
CA PRO A 24 -13.79 8.12 -4.57
C PRO A 24 -14.58 7.63 -3.35
N LEU A 25 -14.52 6.33 -3.03
CA LEU A 25 -15.26 5.75 -1.91
C LEU A 25 -14.61 6.11 -0.56
N PHE A 26 -13.30 6.39 -0.53
CA PHE A 26 -12.61 6.78 0.71
C PHE A 26 -12.96 8.20 1.15
N SER A 27 -13.27 9.10 0.22
CA SER A 27 -13.58 10.51 0.50
C SER A 27 -14.99 10.76 1.05
N GLY A 28 -15.88 9.77 1.01
CA GLY A 28 -17.24 9.86 1.58
C GLY A 28 -17.34 9.27 2.98
N ASP A 29 -18.56 9.22 3.53
CA ASP A 29 -18.85 8.63 4.86
C ASP A 29 -19.40 7.19 4.79
N THR A 30 -19.69 6.67 3.60
CA THR A 30 -20.26 5.32 3.40
C THR A 30 -19.20 4.22 3.49
N LYS A 31 -19.44 3.19 4.32
CA LYS A 31 -18.56 2.01 4.44
C LYS A 31 -18.28 1.38 3.07
N LEU A 32 -17.01 1.05 2.82
CA LEU A 32 -16.61 0.29 1.65
C LEU A 32 -17.04 -1.15 1.84
N SER A 33 -17.95 -1.62 0.99
CA SER A 33 -18.49 -2.97 1.08
C SER A 33 -17.63 -3.98 0.31
N ARG A 34 -17.80 -5.27 0.62
CA ARG A 34 -17.20 -6.35 -0.18
C ARG A 34 -17.68 -6.33 -1.64
N ARG A 35 -18.89 -5.82 -1.90
CA ARG A 35 -19.41 -5.67 -3.27
C ARG A 35 -18.61 -4.63 -4.04
N ASP A 36 -18.36 -3.46 -3.44
CA ASP A 36 -17.58 -2.40 -4.10
C ASP A 36 -16.18 -2.89 -4.47
N LEU A 37 -15.55 -3.64 -3.56
CA LEU A 37 -14.24 -4.26 -3.81
C LEU A 37 -14.30 -5.29 -4.95
N ASN A 38 -15.30 -6.20 -4.94
CA ASN A 38 -15.46 -7.19 -6.01
C ASN A 38 -15.76 -6.54 -7.37
N ASP A 39 -16.57 -5.50 -7.41
CA ASP A 39 -16.92 -4.79 -8.64
C ASP A 39 -15.66 -4.13 -9.25
N ALA A 40 -14.82 -3.52 -8.41
CA ALA A 40 -13.52 -2.99 -8.84
C ALA A 40 -12.59 -4.08 -9.38
N MET A 41 -12.52 -5.23 -8.70
CA MET A 41 -11.72 -6.38 -9.15
C MET A 41 -12.20 -6.94 -10.49
N VAL A 42 -13.51 -7.15 -10.65
CA VAL A 42 -14.10 -7.67 -11.90
C VAL A 42 -13.84 -6.71 -13.06
N ALA A 43 -14.01 -5.41 -12.85
CA ALA A 43 -13.78 -4.40 -13.87
C ALA A 43 -12.31 -4.37 -14.35
N ALA A 44 -11.35 -4.50 -13.44
CA ALA A 44 -9.93 -4.40 -13.79
C ALA A 44 -9.30 -5.71 -14.26
N TYR A 45 -9.72 -6.85 -13.69
CA TYR A 45 -9.16 -8.18 -14.00
C TYR A 45 -9.98 -8.96 -15.04
N GLY A 46 -11.11 -8.42 -15.50
CA GLY A 46 -11.89 -8.97 -16.61
C GLY A 46 -12.73 -10.22 -16.30
N GLY A 47 -12.95 -10.53 -15.02
CA GLY A 47 -13.73 -11.69 -14.60
C GLY A 47 -13.80 -11.86 -13.08
N THR A 48 -14.43 -12.94 -12.63
CA THR A 48 -14.65 -13.19 -11.19
C THR A 48 -13.53 -14.02 -10.56
N ASP A 49 -13.52 -14.09 -9.22
CA ASP A 49 -12.66 -15.01 -8.48
C ASP A 49 -13.01 -16.48 -8.75
N ALA A 50 -14.30 -16.79 -8.96
CA ALA A 50 -14.77 -18.12 -9.33
C ALA A 50 -14.25 -18.58 -10.71
N ASP A 51 -13.95 -17.64 -11.62
CA ASP A 51 -13.32 -17.91 -12.92
C ASP A 51 -11.79 -17.99 -12.83
N GLY A 52 -11.21 -17.77 -11.64
CA GLY A 52 -9.77 -17.80 -11.40
C GLY A 52 -9.02 -16.55 -11.86
N CYS A 53 -9.71 -15.45 -12.17
CA CYS A 53 -9.08 -14.20 -12.63
C CYS A 53 -8.25 -13.52 -11.51
N TRP A 54 -8.69 -13.68 -10.27
CA TRP A 54 -8.04 -13.14 -9.07
C TRP A 54 -8.47 -13.93 -7.84
N THR A 55 -7.72 -13.79 -6.75
CA THR A 55 -7.99 -14.44 -5.46
C THR A 55 -8.55 -13.43 -4.46
N GLN A 56 -9.21 -13.91 -3.40
CA GLN A 56 -9.62 -13.03 -2.29
C GLN A 56 -8.43 -12.28 -1.67
N ARG A 57 -7.21 -12.83 -1.72
CA ARG A 57 -6.02 -12.09 -1.26
C ARG A 57 -5.69 -10.92 -2.19
N ASP A 58 -5.77 -11.12 -3.51
CA ASP A 58 -5.55 -10.03 -4.48
C ASP A 58 -6.48 -8.84 -4.20
N SER A 59 -7.73 -9.09 -3.79
CA SER A 59 -8.65 -8.00 -3.46
C SER A 59 -8.27 -7.25 -2.19
N PHE A 60 -7.75 -7.93 -1.16
CA PHE A 60 -7.21 -7.25 0.02
C PHE A 60 -5.94 -6.46 -0.28
N GLU A 61 -5.06 -7.00 -1.12
CA GLU A 61 -3.87 -6.31 -1.62
C GLU A 61 -4.23 -5.05 -2.42
N VAL A 62 -5.27 -5.10 -3.26
CA VAL A 62 -5.81 -3.93 -3.96
C VAL A 62 -6.39 -2.91 -2.98
N LEU A 63 -7.11 -3.35 -1.97
CA LEU A 63 -7.65 -2.45 -0.94
C LEU A 63 -6.54 -1.71 -0.18
N GLU A 64 -5.47 -2.41 0.20
CA GLU A 64 -4.30 -1.81 0.84
C GLU A 64 -3.57 -0.81 -0.07
N HIS A 65 -3.42 -1.16 -1.35
CA HIS A 65 -2.85 -0.24 -2.34
C HIS A 65 -3.72 1.01 -2.51
N ALA A 66 -5.03 0.86 -2.57
CA ALA A 66 -5.99 1.96 -2.68
C ALA A 66 -5.93 2.88 -1.45
N LEU A 67 -5.79 2.31 -0.26
CA LEU A 67 -5.56 3.06 0.98
C LEU A 67 -4.25 3.86 0.93
N ALA A 68 -3.15 3.23 0.51
CA ALA A 68 -1.88 3.94 0.37
C ALA A 68 -1.98 5.11 -0.61
N LEU A 69 -2.60 4.90 -1.78
CA LEU A 69 -2.86 5.96 -2.77
C LEU A 69 -3.68 7.11 -2.18
N HIS A 70 -4.79 6.80 -1.50
CA HIS A 70 -5.65 7.80 -0.88
C HIS A 70 -4.94 8.62 0.19
N LEU A 71 -4.18 7.95 1.06
CA LEU A 71 -3.45 8.61 2.14
C LEU A 71 -2.36 9.54 1.59
N VAL A 72 -1.55 9.05 0.63
CA VAL A 72 -0.50 9.87 0.01
C VAL A 72 -1.07 11.08 -0.73
N SER A 73 -2.24 10.94 -1.37
CA SER A 73 -2.81 12.01 -2.18
C SER A 73 -3.66 13.02 -1.40
N SER A 74 -4.26 12.61 -0.28
CA SER A 74 -5.42 13.33 0.28
C SER A 74 -5.54 13.31 1.79
N ALA A 75 -4.69 12.57 2.52
CA ALA A 75 -4.77 12.58 3.98
C ALA A 75 -4.40 13.97 4.54
N PRO A 76 -5.06 14.39 5.64
CA PRO A 76 -4.61 15.55 6.40
C PRO A 76 -3.23 15.28 7.01
N ALA A 77 -2.46 16.35 7.24
CA ALA A 77 -1.18 16.23 7.91
C ALA A 77 -1.37 15.79 9.37
N LEU A 78 -0.54 14.85 9.82
CA LEU A 78 -0.49 14.40 11.22
C LEU A 78 0.41 15.33 12.04
N GLN A 79 -0.17 16.32 12.73
CA GLN A 79 0.58 17.28 13.55
C GLN A 79 0.40 17.05 15.05
N SER A 80 -0.69 16.38 15.43
CA SER A 80 -1.08 16.15 16.81
C SER A 80 -1.80 14.82 16.96
N PRO A 81 -1.95 14.29 18.19
CA PRO A 81 -2.72 13.07 18.43
C PRO A 81 -4.18 13.15 17.97
N ALA A 82 -4.76 14.35 17.87
CA ALA A 82 -6.14 14.51 17.41
C ALA A 82 -6.31 14.14 15.93
N ASP A 83 -5.25 14.26 15.12
CA ASP A 83 -5.30 13.99 13.69
C ASP A 83 -5.41 12.49 13.38
N ILE A 84 -5.09 11.62 14.35
CA ILE A 84 -5.24 10.16 14.24
C ILE A 84 -6.72 9.76 14.04
N GLN A 85 -7.67 10.60 14.44
CA GLN A 85 -9.09 10.33 14.27
C GLN A 85 -9.46 10.06 12.80
N PHE A 86 -8.82 10.74 11.85
CA PHE A 86 -9.03 10.49 10.42
C PHE A 86 -8.72 9.03 10.04
N ALA A 87 -7.61 8.49 10.55
CA ALA A 87 -7.20 7.11 10.30
C ALA A 87 -8.16 6.10 10.98
N LEU A 88 -8.65 6.40 12.19
CA LEU A 88 -9.64 5.58 12.89
C LEU A 88 -10.97 5.53 12.12
N ASP A 89 -11.48 6.69 11.70
CA ASP A 89 -12.72 6.79 10.93
C ASP A 89 -12.60 6.02 9.60
N LEU A 90 -11.45 6.17 8.92
CA LEU A 90 -11.17 5.43 7.70
C LEU A 90 -11.16 3.93 7.97
N LEU A 91 -10.49 3.46 9.02
CA LEU A 91 -10.43 2.05 9.40
C LEU A 91 -11.81 1.44 9.67
N ASP A 92 -12.67 2.15 10.39
CA ASP A 92 -14.04 1.70 10.74
C ASP A 92 -14.96 1.52 9.51
N ARG A 93 -14.58 2.16 8.39
CA ARG A 93 -15.28 2.10 7.10
C ARG A 93 -14.79 0.96 6.21
N LEU A 94 -13.67 0.29 6.53
CA LEU A 94 -13.10 -0.78 5.70
C LEU A 94 -13.78 -2.13 5.94
N PRO A 95 -13.84 -3.00 4.92
CA PRO A 95 -14.27 -4.38 5.11
C PRO A 95 -13.26 -5.14 5.98
N THR A 96 -13.75 -5.98 6.88
CA THR A 96 -12.88 -6.86 7.69
C THR A 96 -12.17 -7.89 6.80
N GLN A 97 -10.84 -7.94 6.89
CA GLN A 97 -10.00 -8.96 6.26
C GLN A 97 -10.01 -10.24 7.12
N THR A 98 -10.81 -11.23 6.72
CA THR A 98 -11.02 -12.45 7.53
C THR A 98 -10.24 -13.68 7.05
N VAL A 99 -9.47 -13.56 5.96
CA VAL A 99 -8.75 -14.70 5.34
C VAL A 99 -7.25 -14.44 5.36
N ARG A 100 -6.49 -15.43 5.85
CA ARG A 100 -5.03 -15.49 5.80
C ARG A 100 -4.63 -16.53 4.75
N SER A 101 -3.81 -16.15 3.78
CA SER A 101 -3.25 -17.11 2.80
C SER A 101 -2.06 -17.87 3.40
N GLU A 102 -1.71 -19.02 2.82
CA GLU A 102 -0.52 -19.79 3.20
C GLU A 102 0.76 -18.94 3.00
N ASP A 103 0.90 -18.27 1.85
CA ASP A 103 2.01 -17.34 1.59
C ASP A 103 2.11 -16.21 2.63
N GLN A 104 0.97 -15.70 3.14
CA GLN A 104 0.97 -14.66 4.17
C GLN A 104 1.53 -15.18 5.50
N ILE A 105 1.26 -16.44 5.82
CA ILE A 105 1.76 -17.09 7.04
C ILE A 105 3.25 -17.39 6.89
N ASP A 106 3.65 -17.95 5.74
CA ASP A 106 5.04 -18.35 5.47
C ASP A 106 5.99 -17.15 5.40
N TRP A 107 5.57 -16.06 4.75
CA TRP A 107 6.33 -14.81 4.65
C TRP A 107 6.04 -13.80 5.76
N GLN A 108 5.18 -14.16 6.74
CA GLN A 108 4.76 -13.29 7.85
C GLN A 108 4.28 -11.89 7.43
N GLN A 109 3.53 -11.81 6.33
CA GLN A 109 3.15 -10.56 5.69
C GLN A 109 1.90 -9.95 6.33
N PHE A 110 2.06 -9.33 7.50
CA PHE A 110 0.98 -8.61 8.17
C PHE A 110 0.97 -7.14 7.76
N SER A 111 -0.16 -6.67 7.23
CA SER A 111 -0.34 -5.27 6.89
C SER A 111 -0.47 -4.44 8.15
N THR A 112 0.22 -3.31 8.20
CA THR A 112 0.08 -2.36 9.31
C THR A 112 -1.28 -1.66 9.23
N PRO A 113 -2.15 -1.79 10.25
CA PRO A 113 -3.39 -1.03 10.32
C PRO A 113 -3.13 0.49 10.21
N VAL A 114 -4.01 1.22 9.52
CA VAL A 114 -3.81 2.64 9.19
C VAL A 114 -3.75 3.55 10.43
N ASP A 115 -4.48 3.20 11.48
CA ASP A 115 -4.46 3.88 12.77
C ASP A 115 -3.11 3.72 13.48
N ILE A 116 -2.55 2.51 13.48
CA ILE A 116 -1.20 2.25 14.01
C ILE A 116 -0.15 2.96 13.17
N ALA A 117 -0.29 2.95 11.84
CA ALA A 117 0.60 3.69 10.95
C ALA A 117 0.59 5.19 11.25
N ALA A 118 -0.59 5.79 11.49
CA ALA A 118 -0.71 7.20 11.85
C ALA A 118 0.00 7.52 13.19
N VAL A 119 -0.13 6.64 14.19
CA VAL A 119 0.60 6.77 15.46
C VAL A 119 2.11 6.74 15.22
N VAL A 120 2.62 5.80 14.41
CA VAL A 120 4.05 5.69 14.12
C VAL A 120 4.57 6.94 13.39
N VAL A 121 3.84 7.45 12.40
CA VAL A 121 4.22 8.70 11.70
C VAL A 121 4.31 9.87 12.67
N LEU A 122 3.31 10.03 13.54
CA LEU A 122 3.30 11.10 14.53
C LEU A 122 4.47 10.99 15.51
N LEU A 123 4.78 9.78 15.98
CA LEU A 123 5.89 9.52 16.90
C LEU A 123 7.27 9.65 16.22
N ALA A 124 7.37 9.30 14.94
CA ALA A 124 8.60 9.44 14.16
C ALA A 124 9.00 10.92 14.02
N ALA A 125 8.02 11.84 14.02
CA ALA A 125 8.24 13.29 13.98
C ALA A 125 9.23 13.73 12.88
N ALA A 126 9.15 13.08 11.71
CA ALA A 126 10.07 13.29 10.61
C ALA A 126 10.06 14.75 10.14
N GLN A 127 11.26 15.27 9.87
CA GLN A 127 11.51 16.64 9.45
C GLN A 127 11.85 16.71 7.96
N PRO A 128 11.70 17.89 7.32
CA PRO A 128 12.01 18.05 5.89
C PRO A 128 13.47 17.76 5.50
N THR A 129 14.38 17.71 6.47
CA THR A 129 15.80 17.40 6.28
C THR A 129 16.13 15.92 6.42
N ASP A 130 15.17 15.10 6.86
CA ASP A 130 15.44 13.71 7.21
C ASP A 130 15.49 12.82 5.97
N VAL A 131 16.28 11.75 6.07
CA VAL A 131 16.26 10.61 5.15
C VAL A 131 15.56 9.47 5.86
N VAL A 132 14.48 8.96 5.28
CA VAL A 132 13.66 7.91 5.89
C VAL A 132 13.78 6.62 5.08
N LEU A 133 14.04 5.52 5.77
CA LEU A 133 14.04 4.17 5.21
C LEU A 133 12.91 3.36 5.85
N GLU A 134 12.05 2.77 5.02
CA GLU A 134 11.15 1.69 5.43
C GLU A 134 11.69 0.35 4.87
N PRO A 135 12.35 -0.49 5.69
CA PRO A 135 13.04 -1.69 5.22
C PRO A 135 12.14 -2.83 4.72
N SER A 136 10.84 -2.83 5.06
CA SER A 136 9.88 -3.87 4.68
C SER A 136 8.52 -3.22 4.36
N ALA A 137 8.53 -2.37 3.34
CA ALA A 137 7.50 -1.38 3.12
C ALA A 137 6.10 -1.94 2.82
N GLY A 138 5.98 -3.18 2.34
CA GLY A 138 4.67 -3.75 1.98
C GLY A 138 3.99 -2.93 0.89
N ASN A 139 2.76 -2.50 1.14
CA ASN A 139 2.04 -1.54 0.28
C ASN A 139 2.28 -0.06 0.68
N GLY A 140 3.11 0.20 1.68
CA GLY A 140 3.57 1.54 2.06
C GLY A 140 2.71 2.27 3.09
N LEU A 141 1.76 1.59 3.74
CA LEU A 141 0.83 2.22 4.69
C LEU A 141 1.52 2.94 5.86
N LEU A 142 2.64 2.38 6.35
CA LEU A 142 3.40 2.95 7.48
C LEU A 142 3.94 4.36 7.19
N VAL A 143 4.26 4.63 5.93
CA VAL A 143 4.88 5.89 5.47
C VAL A 143 3.92 6.77 4.69
N ALA A 144 2.69 6.31 4.44
CA ALA A 144 1.74 6.95 3.53
C ALA A 144 1.34 8.38 3.94
N GLN A 145 1.44 8.69 5.24
CA GLN A 145 1.15 10.01 5.80
C GLN A 145 2.41 10.77 6.26
N LEU A 146 3.61 10.30 5.90
CA LEU A 146 4.84 11.03 6.22
C LEU A 146 4.77 12.44 5.61
N PRO A 147 5.23 13.47 6.33
CA PRO A 147 5.43 14.78 5.73
C PRO A 147 6.50 14.68 4.64
N ARG A 148 6.64 15.74 3.82
CA ARG A 148 7.73 15.81 2.85
C ARG A 148 9.07 15.78 3.57
N VAL A 149 9.88 14.76 3.28
CA VAL A 149 11.26 14.55 3.78
C VAL A 149 12.29 14.83 2.68
N ALA A 150 13.59 14.76 3.00
CA ALA A 150 14.65 14.99 2.02
C ALA A 150 14.78 13.82 1.04
N ALA A 151 14.68 12.58 1.55
CA ALA A 151 14.61 11.37 0.74
C ALA A 151 13.79 10.29 1.46
N LEU A 152 13.07 9.49 0.67
CA LEU A 152 12.29 8.35 1.13
C LEU A 152 12.74 7.11 0.38
N HIS A 153 13.24 6.12 1.12
CA HIS A 153 13.68 4.83 0.60
C HIS A 153 12.72 3.74 1.08
N LEU A 154 12.20 2.94 0.15
CA LEU A 154 11.24 1.89 0.43
C LEU A 154 11.79 0.57 -0.09
N ASN A 155 11.97 -0.41 0.80
CA ASN A 155 12.45 -1.74 0.41
C ASN A 155 11.33 -2.77 0.55
N GLU A 156 11.09 -3.55 -0.50
CA GLU A 156 10.11 -4.64 -0.50
C GLU A 156 10.60 -5.78 -1.38
N ILE A 157 10.63 -7.00 -0.84
CA ILE A 157 11.17 -8.17 -1.56
C ILE A 157 10.20 -8.66 -2.64
N ASP A 158 8.89 -8.51 -2.40
CA ASP A 158 7.85 -8.93 -3.33
C ASP A 158 7.76 -7.99 -4.56
N PRO A 159 7.93 -8.51 -5.80
CA PRO A 159 7.89 -7.69 -6.99
C PRO A 159 6.55 -6.98 -7.23
N ALA A 160 5.41 -7.60 -6.89
CA ALA A 160 4.10 -7.02 -7.14
C ALA A 160 3.84 -5.86 -6.17
N ARG A 161 4.21 -6.00 -4.89
CA ARG A 161 4.14 -4.92 -3.91
C ARG A 161 5.10 -3.78 -4.23
N ARG A 162 6.32 -4.07 -4.70
CA ARG A 162 7.23 -3.02 -5.21
C ARG A 162 6.62 -2.20 -6.34
N ALA A 163 5.95 -2.83 -7.29
CA ALA A 163 5.29 -2.12 -8.39
C ALA A 163 4.22 -1.15 -7.85
N ARG A 164 3.46 -1.57 -6.83
CA ARG A 164 2.47 -0.72 -6.16
C ARG A 164 3.12 0.41 -5.36
N LEU A 165 4.23 0.17 -4.68
CA LEU A 165 5.00 1.20 -3.99
C LEU A 165 5.45 2.28 -4.98
N ALA A 166 5.99 1.88 -6.14
CA ALA A 166 6.38 2.83 -7.19
C ALA A 166 5.18 3.63 -7.72
N ALA A 167 4.00 3.01 -7.80
CA ALA A 167 2.77 3.70 -8.21
C ALA A 167 2.24 4.67 -7.13
N SER A 168 2.35 4.32 -5.85
CA SER A 168 1.88 5.15 -4.73
C SER A 168 2.86 6.27 -4.36
N PHE A 169 4.16 6.05 -4.49
CA PHE A 169 5.22 6.95 -4.01
C PHE A 169 6.19 7.30 -5.16
N PRO A 170 5.76 8.09 -6.17
CA PRO A 170 6.58 8.38 -7.35
C PRO A 170 7.88 9.15 -7.06
N GLY A 171 8.01 9.75 -5.88
CA GLY A 171 9.23 10.44 -5.43
C GLY A 171 10.14 9.63 -4.52
N ALA A 172 9.80 8.37 -4.22
CA ALA A 172 10.61 7.50 -3.37
C ALA A 172 11.57 6.64 -4.20
N GLU A 173 12.71 6.28 -3.61
CA GLU A 173 13.58 5.24 -4.14
C GLU A 173 13.07 3.87 -3.68
N VAL A 174 12.69 3.01 -4.63
CA VAL A 174 12.16 1.67 -4.32
C VAL A 174 13.19 0.60 -4.66
N SER A 175 13.50 -0.25 -3.70
CA SER A 175 14.40 -1.40 -3.83
C SER A 175 13.72 -2.70 -3.37
N GLY A 176 14.39 -3.84 -3.55
CA GLY A 176 13.92 -5.10 -2.97
C GLY A 176 15.05 -6.04 -2.65
N HIS A 177 15.91 -5.56 -1.78
CA HIS A 177 16.90 -6.35 -1.08
C HIS A 177 16.23 -7.24 -0.02
N ASP A 178 16.90 -8.34 0.33
CA ASP A 178 16.57 -9.08 1.54
C ASP A 178 16.76 -8.14 2.75
N GLY A 179 15.70 -7.98 3.56
CA GLY A 179 15.72 -7.13 4.75
C GLY A 179 16.83 -7.51 5.74
N ALA A 180 17.21 -8.79 5.82
CA ALA A 180 18.33 -9.24 6.65
C ALA A 180 19.70 -8.72 6.16
N ALA A 181 19.80 -8.34 4.88
CA ALA A 181 21.00 -7.83 4.24
C ALA A 181 20.95 -6.32 3.96
N ILE A 182 19.91 -5.61 4.46
CA ILE A 182 19.70 -4.20 4.08
C ILE A 182 20.87 -3.31 4.49
N GLY A 183 21.44 -3.55 5.68
CA GLY A 183 22.57 -2.78 6.20
C GLY A 183 23.89 -2.95 5.42
N SER A 184 24.02 -4.01 4.61
CA SER A 184 25.18 -4.20 3.72
C SER A 184 24.89 -3.81 2.27
N THR A 185 23.63 -3.93 1.83
CA THR A 185 23.22 -3.68 0.44
C THR A 185 22.89 -2.21 0.15
N MET A 186 22.54 -1.42 1.17
CA MET A 186 22.17 0.00 1.05
C MET A 186 23.23 0.95 1.64
N THR A 187 24.49 0.51 1.74
CA THR A 187 25.60 1.28 2.36
C THR A 187 25.97 2.60 1.65
N ASN A 188 25.50 2.81 0.42
CA ASN A 188 25.77 4.01 -0.38
C ASN A 188 24.58 4.99 -0.42
N LEU A 189 23.54 4.78 0.38
CA LEU A 189 22.47 5.76 0.53
C LEU A 189 23.01 6.99 1.29
N PRO A 190 22.57 8.20 0.92
CA PRO A 190 23.08 9.46 1.49
C PRO A 190 22.86 9.60 2.99
#